data_AF-A0AAN7CQX8-F1
#
_entry.id   AF-A0AAN7CQX8-F1
#
_cell.length_a   1.000
_cell.length_b   1.000
_cell.length_c   1.000
_cell.angle_alpha   90.00
_cell.angle_beta   90.00
_cell.angle_gamma   90.00
#
_symmetry.space_group_name_H-M   'P 1'
#
loop_
_entity.id
_entity.type
_entity.pdbx_description
1 polymer ?
#
loop_
_entity_poly.entity_id
_entity_poly.type
_entity_poly.pdbx_seq_one_letter_code
_entity_poly.pdbx_strand_id
1 'polypeptide(L)'
;MTSPANVPQQPLYSTHAALSAAKQFISPNPEGLKLLFWPLNADTPAALETSGLAVMAAGPKHPDPDVLAPYWDAAAGAWHPVSKRPISEPKVSEIVVQMGDVSQWEREWEERHWECQVEDNRLAEYVAQGRGVCNGCGAARPPAVKRGVSVVVRGTGGVGEGEDEGGGGGFVTVHDYVSTVHPWLLGLRGDILGALGTSTDNDDPLPAETELMVSCRLLDKLRMEQRADWIRNARKQPSPGFSLRELMEQNGEAHLGPFGGFPLIMRQGPRRE
;
A
#
# COMPACT_ATOMS: atom_id res chain seq x y z
N MET A 1 -5.84 25.01 -51.39
CA MET A 1 -5.16 25.18 -50.10
C MET A 1 -5.85 24.26 -49.11
N THR A 2 -5.29 23.08 -48.89
CA THR A 2 -5.82 22.06 -47.98
C THR A 2 -5.31 22.34 -46.57
N SER A 3 -6.22 22.55 -45.61
CA SER A 3 -5.87 22.62 -44.18
C SER A 3 -5.11 21.36 -43.77
N PRO A 4 -4.04 21.46 -42.96
CA PRO A 4 -3.44 20.28 -42.37
C PRO A 4 -4.46 19.62 -41.44
N ALA A 5 -4.65 18.31 -41.62
CA ALA A 5 -5.46 17.49 -40.74
C ALA A 5 -4.99 17.65 -39.29
N ASN A 6 -5.94 17.88 -38.39
CA ASN A 6 -5.73 17.91 -36.95
C ASN A 6 -5.25 16.51 -36.51
N VAL A 7 -3.93 16.33 -36.39
CA VAL A 7 -3.35 15.11 -35.83
C VAL A 7 -3.62 15.15 -34.32
N PRO A 8 -4.35 14.16 -33.76
CA PRO A 8 -4.53 14.11 -32.31
C PRO A 8 -3.15 14.00 -31.67
N GLN A 9 -2.76 15.05 -30.93
CA GLN A 9 -1.50 15.06 -30.19
C GLN A 9 -1.55 13.94 -29.15
N GLN A 10 -0.56 13.05 -29.19
CA GLN A 10 -0.43 12.03 -28.15
C GLN A 10 -0.14 12.73 -26.81
N PRO A 11 -0.76 12.28 -25.71
CA PRO A 11 -0.51 12.86 -24.40
C PRO A 11 0.98 12.79 -24.06
N LEU A 12 1.51 13.87 -23.49
CA LEU A 12 2.94 14.02 -23.19
C LEU A 12 3.48 12.91 -22.28
N TYR A 13 2.63 12.42 -21.37
CA TYR A 13 2.92 11.30 -20.47
C TYR A 13 1.87 10.20 -20.62
N SER A 14 2.33 8.95 -20.64
CA SER A 14 1.46 7.77 -20.62
C SER A 14 0.80 7.60 -19.24
N THR A 15 -0.36 6.95 -19.20
CA THR A 15 -0.99 6.56 -17.93
C THR A 15 -0.25 5.37 -17.31
N HIS A 16 -0.35 5.21 -15.99
CA HIS A 16 0.20 4.06 -15.27
C HIS A 16 -0.32 2.73 -15.85
N ALA A 17 -1.61 2.68 -16.19
CA ALA A 17 -2.23 1.50 -16.80
C ALA A 17 -1.65 1.18 -18.18
N ALA A 18 -1.42 2.19 -19.02
CA ALA A 18 -0.82 1.99 -20.35
C ALA A 18 0.61 1.46 -20.25
N LEU A 19 1.41 2.03 -19.35
CA LEU A 19 2.79 1.58 -19.10
C LEU A 19 2.84 0.16 -18.53
N SER A 20 1.94 -0.16 -17.59
CA SER A 20 1.82 -1.51 -17.03
C SER A 20 1.37 -2.54 -18.08
N ALA A 21 0.41 -2.20 -18.94
CA ALA A 21 -0.01 -3.04 -20.07
C ALA A 21 1.14 -3.28 -21.08
N ALA A 22 1.99 -2.27 -21.27
CA ALA A 22 3.22 -2.38 -22.06
C ALA A 22 4.35 -3.13 -21.33
N LYS A 23 4.12 -3.63 -20.11
CA LYS A 23 5.10 -4.31 -19.25
C LYS A 23 6.33 -3.46 -18.95
N GLN A 24 6.18 -2.14 -18.96
CA GLN A 24 7.24 -1.23 -18.53
C GLN A 24 7.28 -1.18 -17.01
N PHE A 25 8.50 -1.19 -16.46
CA PHE A 25 8.70 -1.10 -15.03
C PHE A 25 8.47 0.35 -14.56
N ILE A 26 7.51 0.53 -13.66
CA ILE A 26 7.19 1.82 -13.06
C ILE A 26 7.65 1.76 -11.61
N SER A 27 8.63 2.59 -11.27
CA SER A 27 9.21 2.62 -9.92
C SER A 27 8.71 3.85 -9.16
N PRO A 28 8.43 3.75 -7.85
CA PRO A 28 8.20 4.92 -7.02
C PRO A 28 9.46 5.80 -6.98
N ASN A 29 9.30 7.10 -7.21
CA ASN A 29 10.40 8.04 -7.15
C ASN A 29 11.01 8.03 -5.72
N PRO A 30 12.32 7.76 -5.58
CA PRO A 30 12.97 7.66 -4.27
C PRO A 30 13.03 8.98 -3.51
N GLU A 31 12.99 10.11 -4.21
CA GLU A 31 12.95 11.46 -3.65
C GLU A 31 11.52 12.01 -3.50
N GLY A 32 10.50 11.19 -3.79
CA GLY A 32 9.10 11.57 -3.72
C GLY A 32 8.38 10.92 -2.55
N LEU A 33 7.37 10.10 -2.87
CA LEU A 33 6.44 9.52 -1.92
C LEU A 33 7.11 8.65 -0.83
N LYS A 34 8.25 8.02 -1.14
CA LYS A 34 9.01 7.20 -0.19
C LYS A 34 9.58 7.99 1.00
N LEU A 35 9.67 9.32 0.87
CA LEU A 35 10.12 10.20 1.95
C LEU A 35 8.98 10.58 2.89
N LEU A 36 7.71 10.26 2.57
CA LEU A 36 6.60 10.69 3.42
C LEU A 36 6.46 9.80 4.65
N PHE A 37 6.39 10.46 5.80
CA PHE A 37 5.81 9.92 7.01
C PHE A 37 4.32 10.25 6.99
N TRP A 38 3.50 9.23 6.70
CA TRP A 38 2.08 9.42 6.37
C TRP A 38 1.17 8.70 7.38
N PRO A 39 0.83 9.36 8.50
CA PRO A 39 -0.10 8.81 9.46
C PRO A 39 -1.54 8.89 8.92
N LEU A 40 -2.34 7.92 9.35
CA LEU A 40 -3.78 7.90 9.18
C LEU A 40 -4.35 7.49 10.54
N ASN A 41 -4.60 8.46 11.42
CA ASN A 41 -5.15 8.23 12.77
C ASN A 41 -6.62 8.63 12.82
N ALA A 42 -7.32 8.30 13.91
CA ALA A 42 -8.75 8.59 14.05
C ALA A 42 -9.06 10.09 14.12
N ASP A 43 -8.14 10.87 14.68
CA ASP A 43 -8.19 12.31 14.86
C ASP A 43 -7.55 13.08 13.70
N THR A 44 -7.00 12.39 12.70
CA THR A 44 -6.35 13.01 11.56
C THR A 44 -7.37 13.77 10.70
N PRO A 45 -7.25 15.10 10.59
CA PRO A 45 -8.13 15.88 9.73
C PRO A 45 -7.92 15.51 8.26
N ALA A 46 -8.98 15.61 7.46
CA ALA A 46 -8.87 15.42 6.01
C ALA A 46 -8.02 16.50 5.32
N ALA A 47 -7.91 17.67 5.94
CA ALA A 47 -7.07 18.76 5.46
C ALA A 47 -5.59 18.41 5.63
N LEU A 48 -4.83 18.47 4.54
CA LEU A 48 -3.41 18.13 4.57
C LEU A 48 -2.59 19.02 5.49
N GLU A 49 -2.98 20.29 5.70
CA GLU A 49 -2.24 21.21 6.57
C GLU A 49 -2.21 20.77 8.04
N THR A 50 -3.19 19.97 8.46
CA THR A 50 -3.37 19.54 9.86
C THR A 50 -3.33 18.02 10.03
N SER A 51 -3.14 17.29 8.94
CA SER A 51 -3.11 15.82 8.87
C SER A 51 -1.91 15.14 9.57
N GLY A 52 -0.93 15.91 10.05
CA GLY A 52 0.30 15.35 10.63
C GLY A 52 1.24 14.70 9.61
N LEU A 53 1.02 14.90 8.30
CA LEU A 53 1.95 14.47 7.26
C LEU A 53 3.30 15.17 7.42
N ALA A 54 4.37 14.39 7.32
CA ALA A 54 5.72 14.88 7.44
C ALA A 54 6.67 14.22 6.43
N VAL A 55 7.87 14.75 6.33
CA VAL A 55 8.90 14.35 5.37
C VAL A 55 10.14 13.90 6.12
N MET A 56 10.60 12.70 5.82
CA MET A 56 11.82 12.10 6.37
C MET A 56 13.05 12.65 5.63
N ALA A 57 13.95 13.29 6.36
CA ALA A 57 15.18 13.88 5.79
C ALA A 57 16.16 12.84 5.23
N ALA A 58 16.27 11.66 5.86
CA ALA A 58 17.19 10.59 5.49
C ALA A 58 16.49 9.36 4.86
N GLY A 59 15.23 9.53 4.45
CA GLY A 59 14.41 8.48 3.84
C GLY A 59 13.88 7.41 4.81
N PRO A 60 13.18 6.40 4.29
CA PRO A 60 12.38 5.47 5.10
C PRO A 60 13.21 4.59 6.04
N LYS A 61 14.53 4.49 5.87
CA LYS A 61 15.41 3.74 6.80
C LYS A 61 15.62 4.42 8.13
N HIS A 62 15.48 5.74 8.14
CA HIS A 62 15.64 6.57 9.33
C HIS A 62 14.33 7.34 9.55
N PRO A 63 13.23 6.65 9.87
CA PRO A 63 11.98 7.29 10.23
C PRO A 63 12.10 7.74 11.69
N ASP A 64 13.06 8.63 11.96
CA ASP A 64 13.22 9.24 13.26
C ASP A 64 12.15 10.32 13.40
N PRO A 65 11.13 10.11 14.26
CA PRO A 65 10.06 11.09 14.44
C PRO A 65 10.57 12.46 14.90
N ASP A 66 11.76 12.51 15.53
CA ASP A 66 12.33 13.74 16.08
C ASP A 66 13.03 14.61 15.01
N VAL A 67 13.20 14.08 13.78
CA VAL A 67 13.90 14.76 12.67
C VAL A 67 12.99 14.95 11.45
N LEU A 68 11.68 14.81 11.63
CA LEU A 68 10.70 14.98 10.56
C LEU A 68 10.49 16.47 10.23
N ALA A 69 10.57 16.80 8.96
CA ALA A 69 10.17 18.12 8.47
C ALA A 69 8.66 18.13 8.17
N PRO A 70 7.93 19.22 8.47
CA PRO A 70 6.50 19.28 8.17
C PRO A 70 6.25 19.25 6.66
N TYR A 71 5.19 18.56 6.22
CA TYR A 71 4.81 18.56 4.80
C TYR A 71 4.21 19.91 4.37
N TRP A 72 3.49 20.58 5.28
CA TRP A 72 3.00 21.95 5.15
C TRP A 72 3.67 22.83 6.19
N ASP A 73 4.37 23.87 5.75
CA ASP A 73 4.93 24.89 6.63
C ASP A 73 3.89 26.01 6.81
N ALA A 74 3.24 26.04 7.98
CA ALA A 74 2.27 27.06 8.33
C ALA A 74 2.88 28.46 8.52
N ALA A 75 4.17 28.55 8.89
CA ALA A 75 4.85 29.83 9.06
C ALA A 75 5.22 30.45 7.71
N ALA A 76 5.65 29.62 6.75
CA ALA A 76 5.94 30.05 5.40
C ALA A 76 4.70 30.10 4.48
N GLY A 77 3.61 29.44 4.86
CA GLY A 77 2.42 29.28 4.01
C GLY A 77 2.74 28.48 2.75
N ALA A 78 3.61 27.47 2.83
CA ALA A 78 4.16 26.77 1.69
C ALA A 78 4.25 25.25 1.89
N TRP A 79 4.05 24.50 0.80
CA TRP A 79 4.27 23.06 0.76
C TRP A 79 5.76 22.73 0.69
N HIS A 80 6.16 21.63 1.35
CA HIS A 80 7.52 21.12 1.28
C HIS A 80 7.94 20.83 -0.19
N PRO A 81 9.19 21.07 -0.62
CA PRO A 81 9.63 20.87 -2.02
C PRO A 81 9.35 19.48 -2.61
N VAL A 82 9.23 18.45 -1.75
CA VAL A 82 8.83 17.09 -2.16
C VAL A 82 7.46 17.05 -2.85
N SER A 83 6.56 17.98 -2.51
CA SER A 83 5.19 18.09 -3.06
C SER A 83 5.19 18.21 -4.59
N LYS A 84 6.20 18.89 -5.17
CA LYS A 84 6.33 19.14 -6.60
C LYS A 84 7.05 18.02 -7.37
N ARG A 85 7.60 17.02 -6.67
CA ARG A 85 8.35 15.92 -7.30
C ARG A 85 7.39 14.96 -8.00
N PRO A 86 7.80 14.31 -9.11
CA PRO A 86 7.01 13.25 -9.72
C PRO A 86 6.87 12.08 -8.76
N ILE A 87 5.73 11.40 -8.79
CA ILE A 87 5.50 10.23 -7.95
C ILE A 87 6.25 8.98 -8.44
N SER A 88 6.49 8.88 -9.75
CA SER A 88 7.03 7.69 -10.39
C SER A 88 8.13 8.02 -11.39
N GLU A 89 8.97 7.02 -11.66
CA GLU A 89 9.86 6.97 -12.81
C GLU A 89 9.58 5.70 -13.62
N PRO A 90 9.21 5.81 -14.92
CA PRO A 90 8.96 7.06 -15.65
C PRO A 90 7.72 7.81 -15.13
N LYS A 91 7.62 9.10 -15.45
CA LYS A 91 6.48 9.96 -15.11
C LYS A 91 5.20 9.46 -15.77
N VAL A 92 4.10 9.52 -15.03
CA VAL A 92 2.76 9.13 -15.50
C VAL A 92 1.80 10.31 -15.43
N SER A 93 0.85 10.39 -16.36
CA SER A 93 -0.21 11.41 -16.35
C SER A 93 -1.39 11.06 -15.43
N GLU A 94 -1.58 9.77 -15.16
CA GLU A 94 -2.69 9.26 -14.35
C GLU A 94 -2.28 7.95 -13.67
N ILE A 95 -2.75 7.76 -12.44
CA ILE A 95 -2.67 6.49 -11.72
C ILE A 95 -4.00 6.17 -11.04
N VAL A 96 -4.40 4.90 -11.11
CA VAL A 96 -5.54 4.37 -10.37
C VAL A 96 -5.00 3.68 -9.14
N VAL A 97 -5.40 4.16 -7.96
CA VAL A 97 -4.91 3.69 -6.66
C VAL A 97 -5.98 2.83 -6.02
N GLN A 98 -5.59 1.64 -5.57
CA GLN A 98 -6.46 0.68 -4.89
C GLN A 98 -6.03 0.51 -3.43
N MET A 99 -7.01 0.33 -2.54
CA MET A 99 -6.75 -0.03 -1.16
C MET A 99 -6.66 -1.55 -1.06
N GLY A 100 -5.42 -2.06 -0.99
CA GLY A 100 -5.12 -3.49 -1.08
C GLY A 100 -5.71 -4.34 0.05
N ASP A 101 -5.72 -3.82 1.27
CA ASP A 101 -6.25 -4.55 2.45
C ASP A 101 -7.77 -4.72 2.31
N VAL A 102 -8.50 -3.63 2.03
CA VAL A 102 -9.95 -3.67 1.82
C VAL A 102 -10.33 -4.53 0.62
N SER A 103 -9.57 -4.46 -0.48
CA SER A 103 -9.86 -5.24 -1.69
C SER A 103 -9.63 -6.75 -1.49
N GLN A 104 -8.75 -7.14 -0.58
CA GLN A 104 -8.45 -8.55 -0.27
C GLN A 104 -9.26 -9.08 0.91
N TRP A 105 -9.86 -8.19 1.71
CA TRP A 105 -10.55 -8.50 2.95
C TRP A 105 -11.49 -9.70 2.85
N GLU A 106 -12.39 -9.72 1.87
CA GLU A 106 -13.34 -10.82 1.72
C GLU A 106 -12.67 -12.14 1.34
N ARG A 107 -11.62 -12.09 0.51
CA ARG A 107 -10.86 -13.30 0.13
C ARG A 107 -10.07 -13.84 1.33
N GLU A 108 -9.41 -12.96 2.09
CA GLU A 108 -8.68 -13.35 3.30
C GLU A 108 -9.61 -13.93 4.38
N TRP A 109 -10.82 -13.38 4.49
CA TRP A 109 -11.88 -13.97 5.30
C TRP A 109 -12.28 -15.36 4.78
N GLU A 110 -12.58 -15.51 3.49
CA GLU A 110 -12.96 -16.79 2.88
C GLU A 110 -11.88 -17.86 3.09
N GLU A 111 -10.60 -17.51 2.89
CA GLU A 111 -9.46 -18.41 3.09
C GLU A 111 -9.33 -18.85 4.55
N ARG A 112 -9.45 -17.93 5.51
CA ARG A 112 -9.38 -18.23 6.95
C ARG A 112 -10.54 -19.07 7.43
N HIS A 113 -11.74 -18.78 6.92
CA HIS A 113 -12.95 -19.45 7.34
C HIS A 113 -13.29 -20.68 6.51
N TRP A 114 -12.45 -21.04 5.52
CA TRP A 114 -12.67 -22.17 4.62
C TRP A 114 -12.97 -23.48 5.38
N GLU A 115 -12.15 -23.82 6.38
CA GLU A 115 -12.31 -25.07 7.14
C GLU A 115 -13.58 -25.06 8.02
N CYS A 116 -13.98 -23.88 8.50
CA CYS A 116 -15.24 -23.71 9.24
C CYS A 116 -16.49 -23.90 8.36
N GLN A 117 -16.35 -23.97 7.03
CA GLN A 117 -17.45 -24.17 6.08
C GLN A 117 -17.74 -25.65 5.78
N VAL A 118 -16.84 -26.57 6.15
CA VAL A 118 -16.83 -27.96 5.64
C VAL A 118 -17.55 -28.94 6.57
N GLU A 119 -17.79 -28.59 7.85
CA GLU A 119 -18.37 -29.56 8.82
C GLU A 119 -19.87 -29.84 8.67
N ASP A 120 -20.64 -29.04 7.91
CA ASP A 120 -22.06 -29.35 7.65
C ASP A 120 -22.27 -29.65 6.16
N ASN A 121 -22.63 -30.91 5.86
CA ASN A 121 -22.79 -31.48 4.53
C ASN A 121 -24.05 -30.94 3.79
N ARG A 122 -24.29 -29.62 3.86
CA ARG A 122 -25.39 -28.86 3.23
C ARG A 122 -24.87 -27.85 2.21
N LEU A 123 -24.01 -28.32 1.30
CA LEU A 123 -23.52 -27.57 0.15
C LEU A 123 -24.64 -26.88 -0.68
N ALA A 124 -25.87 -27.41 -0.62
CA ALA A 124 -27.03 -26.91 -1.37
C ALA A 124 -27.74 -25.68 -0.76
N GLU A 125 -27.68 -25.45 0.57
CA GLU A 125 -28.20 -24.22 1.19
C GLU A 125 -27.15 -23.09 1.23
N TYR A 126 -25.87 -23.47 1.08
CA TYR A 126 -24.68 -22.62 1.13
C TYR A 126 -24.67 -21.51 0.07
N VAL A 127 -25.14 -21.82 -1.15
CA VAL A 127 -25.17 -20.90 -2.30
C VAL A 127 -26.44 -20.04 -2.29
N ALA A 128 -27.49 -20.47 -1.60
CA ALA A 128 -28.82 -19.89 -1.72
C ALA A 128 -29.12 -18.75 -0.73
N GLN A 129 -28.36 -18.60 0.37
CA GLN A 129 -28.76 -17.69 1.45
C GLN A 129 -27.92 -16.43 1.65
N GLY A 130 -26.69 -16.32 1.12
CA GLY A 130 -25.92 -15.07 1.17
C GLY A 130 -25.86 -14.40 2.56
N ARG A 131 -25.91 -15.19 3.64
CA ARG A 131 -26.01 -14.67 5.02
C ARG A 131 -24.61 -14.32 5.51
N GLY A 132 -24.46 -13.08 5.96
CA GLY A 132 -23.18 -12.44 6.29
C GLY A 132 -22.47 -12.93 7.55
N VAL A 133 -22.45 -14.24 7.82
CA VAL A 133 -21.66 -14.85 8.91
C VAL A 133 -21.12 -16.23 8.50
N CYS A 134 -19.99 -16.64 9.07
CA CYS A 134 -19.43 -17.98 8.95
C CYS A 134 -20.27 -18.97 9.79
N ASN A 135 -20.68 -20.09 9.20
CA ASN A 135 -21.56 -21.06 9.88
C ASN A 135 -20.85 -21.84 11.00
N GLY A 136 -19.54 -22.09 10.89
CA GLY A 136 -18.80 -22.86 11.89
C GLY A 136 -18.42 -22.06 13.15
N CYS A 137 -18.04 -20.80 12.99
CA CYS A 137 -17.51 -19.97 14.09
C CYS A 137 -18.33 -18.70 14.37
N GLY A 138 -19.32 -18.37 13.54
CA GLY A 138 -20.17 -17.18 13.70
C GLY A 138 -19.54 -15.85 13.26
N ALA A 139 -18.30 -15.86 12.75
CA ALA A 139 -17.60 -14.64 12.34
C ALA A 139 -18.36 -13.88 11.24
N ALA A 140 -18.49 -12.56 11.36
CA ALA A 140 -19.18 -11.75 10.36
C ALA A 140 -18.41 -11.71 9.03
N ARG A 141 -19.11 -11.90 7.91
CA ARG A 141 -18.52 -11.81 6.58
C ARG A 141 -18.35 -10.34 6.17
N PRO A 142 -17.19 -9.96 5.60
CA PRO A 142 -16.99 -8.61 5.08
C PRO A 142 -18.00 -8.23 3.99
N PRO A 143 -18.34 -6.94 3.82
CA PRO A 143 -19.28 -6.51 2.79
C PRO A 143 -18.71 -6.72 1.38
N ALA A 144 -19.39 -7.52 0.56
CA ALA A 144 -18.94 -7.85 -0.81
C ALA A 144 -18.80 -6.64 -1.75
N VAL A 145 -19.48 -5.53 -1.45
CA VAL A 145 -19.48 -4.28 -2.24
C VAL A 145 -18.10 -3.59 -2.24
N LYS A 146 -17.18 -4.00 -1.36
CA LYS A 146 -15.87 -3.33 -1.20
C LYS A 146 -14.72 -3.99 -1.98
N ARG A 147 -14.99 -5.01 -2.80
CA ARG A 147 -14.01 -5.55 -3.75
C ARG A 147 -13.70 -4.48 -4.81
N GLY A 148 -12.48 -3.93 -4.80
CA GLY A 148 -11.99 -3.03 -5.84
C GLY A 148 -12.25 -1.54 -5.62
N VAL A 149 -12.36 -1.10 -4.36
CA VAL A 149 -12.41 0.35 -4.06
C VAL A 149 -11.12 1.00 -4.55
N SER A 150 -11.26 1.97 -5.45
CA SER A 150 -10.15 2.68 -6.07
C SER A 150 -10.44 4.15 -6.25
N VAL A 151 -9.40 4.97 -6.32
CA VAL A 151 -9.45 6.39 -6.66
C VAL A 151 -8.52 6.71 -7.83
N VAL A 152 -8.94 7.61 -8.72
CA VAL A 152 -8.13 8.06 -9.85
C VAL A 152 -7.40 9.34 -9.45
N VAL A 153 -6.08 9.36 -9.64
CA VAL A 153 -5.23 10.53 -9.44
C VAL A 153 -4.73 11.00 -10.80
N ARG A 154 -4.95 12.28 -11.10
CA ARG A 154 -4.50 12.92 -12.36
C ARG A 154 -3.43 13.94 -12.08
N GLY A 155 -2.44 13.99 -12.97
CA GLY A 155 -1.27 14.83 -12.80
C GLY A 155 -1.49 16.27 -13.25
N THR A 156 -1.06 17.19 -12.40
CA THR A 156 -1.01 18.63 -12.71
C THR A 156 0.42 19.12 -12.98
N GLY A 157 1.43 18.29 -12.68
CA GLY A 157 2.84 18.68 -12.73
C GLY A 157 3.35 18.93 -14.15
N GLY A 158 4.15 19.99 -14.32
CA GLY A 158 4.78 20.29 -15.61
C GLY A 158 3.89 21.03 -16.61
N VAL A 159 2.66 21.40 -16.23
CA VAL A 159 1.84 22.37 -16.97
C VAL A 159 2.29 23.77 -16.55
N GLY A 160 2.77 24.58 -17.49
CA GLY A 160 3.09 25.98 -17.22
C GLY A 160 1.83 26.78 -16.92
N GLU A 161 1.92 27.80 -16.06
CA GLU A 161 0.84 28.76 -15.85
C GLU A 161 0.48 29.42 -17.20
N GLY A 162 -0.59 28.97 -17.85
CA GLY A 162 -1.12 29.58 -19.08
C GLY A 162 -1.41 28.68 -20.28
N GLU A 163 -1.26 27.35 -20.18
CA GLU A 163 -1.71 26.43 -21.25
C GLU A 163 -3.05 25.77 -20.88
N ASP A 164 -4.02 25.87 -21.80
CA ASP A 164 -5.46 25.59 -21.68
C ASP A 164 -5.89 24.47 -20.70
N GLU A 165 -6.98 24.74 -19.98
CA GLU A 165 -7.74 23.84 -19.08
C GLU A 165 -8.38 22.61 -19.79
N GLY A 166 -7.79 22.13 -20.88
CA GLY A 166 -8.30 21.10 -21.77
C GLY A 166 -7.47 19.82 -21.78
N GLY A 167 -7.27 19.19 -20.61
CA GLY A 167 -6.99 17.76 -20.49
C GLY A 167 -5.57 17.25 -20.84
N GLY A 168 -4.85 16.79 -19.81
CA GLY A 168 -3.91 15.67 -19.96
C GLY A 168 -2.48 15.97 -20.42
N GLY A 169 -1.88 17.08 -19.99
CA GLY A 169 -0.47 17.40 -20.29
C GLY A 169 0.53 17.12 -19.16
N GLY A 170 0.07 17.10 -17.90
CA GLY A 170 0.94 17.02 -16.74
C GLY A 170 1.31 15.61 -16.29
N PHE A 171 2.29 15.51 -15.40
CA PHE A 171 2.61 14.28 -14.65
C PHE A 171 2.09 14.35 -13.22
N VAL A 172 1.82 13.19 -12.62
CA VAL A 172 1.36 13.08 -11.23
C VAL A 172 2.47 13.49 -10.27
N THR A 173 2.23 14.57 -9.53
CA THR A 173 3.11 15.01 -8.44
C THR A 173 2.78 14.29 -7.14
N VAL A 174 3.70 14.35 -6.17
CA VAL A 174 3.43 13.89 -4.81
C VAL A 174 2.21 14.60 -4.21
N HIS A 175 2.04 15.90 -4.49
CA HIS A 175 0.91 16.66 -3.99
C HIS A 175 -0.43 16.23 -4.59
N ASP A 176 -0.50 16.05 -5.91
CA ASP A 176 -1.71 15.55 -6.59
C ASP A 176 -2.17 14.23 -5.98
N TYR A 177 -1.20 13.34 -5.74
CA TYR A 177 -1.44 12.04 -5.16
C TYR A 177 -1.94 12.13 -3.72
N VAL A 178 -1.21 12.83 -2.85
CA VAL A 178 -1.54 12.90 -1.42
C VAL A 178 -2.86 13.64 -1.18
N SER A 179 -3.12 14.74 -1.89
CA SER A 179 -4.36 15.52 -1.76
C SER A 179 -5.61 14.75 -2.21
N THR A 180 -5.45 13.86 -3.19
CA THR A 180 -6.55 12.99 -3.66
C THR A 180 -6.73 11.76 -2.76
N VAL A 181 -5.62 11.12 -2.41
CA VAL A 181 -5.61 9.81 -1.73
C VAL A 181 -5.87 9.96 -0.23
N HIS A 182 -5.35 10.99 0.44
CA HIS A 182 -5.47 11.11 1.90
C HIS A 182 -6.93 11.21 2.39
N PRO A 183 -7.78 12.12 1.86
CA PRO A 183 -9.18 12.17 2.28
C PRO A 183 -9.96 10.91 1.92
N TRP A 184 -9.63 10.29 0.77
CA TRP A 184 -10.21 9.01 0.35
C TRP A 184 -9.90 7.89 1.34
N LEU A 185 -8.64 7.77 1.78
CA LEU A 185 -8.22 6.80 2.79
C LEU A 185 -8.92 7.02 4.15
N LEU A 186 -9.09 8.28 4.57
CA LEU A 186 -9.83 8.59 5.80
C LEU A 186 -11.30 8.14 5.70
N GLY A 187 -11.93 8.32 4.54
CA GLY A 187 -13.28 7.81 4.28
C GLY A 187 -13.39 6.28 4.36
N LEU A 188 -12.27 5.56 4.18
CA LEU A 188 -12.20 4.10 4.26
C LEU A 188 -11.67 3.59 5.61
N ARG A 189 -11.40 4.47 6.58
CA ARG A 189 -10.72 4.09 7.83
C ARG A 189 -11.40 2.92 8.56
N GLY A 190 -12.71 2.95 8.70
CA GLY A 190 -13.44 1.86 9.37
C GLY A 190 -13.28 0.51 8.66
N ASP A 191 -13.26 0.53 7.34
CA ASP A 191 -13.07 -0.69 6.52
C ASP A 191 -11.65 -1.20 6.56
N ILE A 192 -10.67 -0.29 6.61
CA ILE A 192 -9.28 -0.64 6.81
C ILE A 192 -9.10 -1.34 8.16
N LEU A 193 -9.68 -0.81 9.23
CA LEU A 193 -9.61 -1.42 10.56
C LEU A 193 -10.28 -2.79 10.60
N GLY A 194 -11.42 -2.95 9.91
CA GLY A 194 -12.08 -4.25 9.74
C GLY A 194 -11.22 -5.24 8.95
N ALA A 195 -10.64 -4.79 7.83
CA ALA A 195 -9.79 -5.63 6.98
C ALA A 195 -8.54 -6.11 7.72
N LEU A 196 -7.83 -5.20 8.39
CA LEU A 196 -6.67 -5.55 9.22
C LEU A 196 -7.06 -6.45 10.39
N GLY A 197 -8.24 -6.23 10.97
CA GLY A 197 -8.83 -7.09 12.00
C GLY A 197 -8.99 -8.53 11.55
N THR A 198 -9.54 -8.75 10.36
CA THR A 198 -9.58 -10.07 9.71
C THR A 198 -8.19 -10.61 9.43
N SER A 199 -7.22 -9.80 8.98
CA SER A 199 -5.86 -10.29 8.79
C SER A 199 -5.19 -10.73 10.10
N THR A 200 -5.64 -10.21 11.26
CA THR A 200 -5.26 -10.66 12.60
C THR A 200 -6.13 -11.81 13.09
N ASP A 201 -5.64 -12.64 14.00
CA ASP A 201 -6.23 -13.96 14.34
C ASP A 201 -7.68 -13.96 14.89
N ASN A 202 -8.31 -12.80 15.11
CA ASN A 202 -9.60 -12.69 15.83
C ASN A 202 -10.79 -12.25 14.97
N ASP A 203 -10.62 -11.84 13.71
CA ASP A 203 -11.67 -11.28 12.84
C ASP A 203 -12.41 -10.02 13.35
N ASP A 204 -12.11 -9.58 14.57
CA ASP A 204 -12.60 -8.34 15.14
C ASP A 204 -11.89 -7.13 14.52
N PRO A 205 -12.61 -6.07 14.15
CA PRO A 205 -11.99 -4.84 13.69
C PRO A 205 -10.99 -4.31 14.71
N LEU A 206 -9.85 -3.78 14.23
CA LEU A 206 -8.89 -3.12 15.10
C LEU A 206 -9.53 -1.90 15.81
N PRO A 207 -9.08 -1.56 17.03
CA PRO A 207 -9.60 -0.40 17.75
C PRO A 207 -9.50 0.90 16.93
N ALA A 208 -10.45 1.82 17.11
CA ALA A 208 -10.52 3.06 16.33
C ALA A 208 -9.24 3.92 16.48
N GLU A 209 -8.67 3.92 17.67
CA GLU A 209 -7.44 4.60 18.08
C GLU A 209 -6.15 3.98 17.52
N THR A 210 -6.25 2.86 16.80
CA THR A 210 -5.07 2.20 16.22
C THR A 210 -4.33 3.17 15.30
N GLU A 211 -3.05 3.43 15.62
CA GLU A 211 -2.19 4.27 14.81
C GLU A 211 -1.77 3.53 13.54
N LEU A 212 -2.23 4.03 12.38
CA LEU A 212 -1.93 3.44 11.09
C LEU A 212 -0.98 4.32 10.28
N MET A 213 -0.13 3.67 9.51
CA MET A 213 0.80 4.30 8.57
C MET A 213 0.50 3.80 7.16
N VAL A 214 0.44 4.72 6.21
CA VAL A 214 0.25 4.39 4.79
C VAL A 214 1.57 3.83 4.22
N SER A 215 1.53 2.60 3.73
CA SER A 215 2.67 1.92 3.11
C SER A 215 2.57 2.01 1.58
N CYS A 216 3.41 2.86 0.99
CA CYS A 216 3.41 3.15 -0.44
C CYS A 216 4.43 2.32 -1.23
N ARG A 217 4.57 1.02 -0.90
CA ARG A 217 5.54 0.14 -1.57
C ARG A 217 5.25 -0.01 -3.07
N LEU A 218 3.98 -0.08 -3.42
CA LEU A 218 3.44 0.00 -4.78
C LEU A 218 2.60 1.27 -4.87
N LEU A 219 2.70 1.98 -6.00
CA LEU A 219 2.00 3.26 -6.19
C LEU A 219 0.50 3.08 -6.48
N ASP A 220 0.13 1.96 -7.07
CA ASP A 220 -1.23 1.63 -7.50
C ASP A 220 -1.97 0.75 -6.49
N LYS A 221 -1.26 0.13 -5.55
CA LYS A 221 -1.83 -0.75 -4.52
C LYS A 221 -1.27 -0.43 -3.15
N LEU A 222 -2.01 0.39 -2.41
CA LEU A 222 -1.64 0.81 -1.05
C LEU A 222 -1.93 -0.29 -0.04
N ARG A 223 -1.13 -0.30 1.03
CA ARG A 223 -1.25 -1.17 2.19
C ARG A 223 -1.18 -0.32 3.46
N MET A 224 -1.85 -0.78 4.51
CA MET A 224 -1.82 -0.16 5.83
C MET A 224 -0.97 -1.01 6.76
N GLU A 225 -0.16 -0.36 7.58
CA GLU A 225 0.65 -1.01 8.60
C GLU A 225 0.41 -0.29 9.93
N GLN A 226 0.36 -1.03 11.04
CA GLN A 226 0.40 -0.38 12.36
C GLN A 226 1.71 0.40 12.49
N ARG A 227 1.69 1.57 13.12
CA ARG A 227 2.85 2.48 13.18
C ARG A 227 4.14 1.80 13.66
N ALA A 228 4.05 1.00 14.71
CA ALA A 228 5.20 0.26 15.25
C ALA A 228 5.78 -0.74 14.25
N ASP A 229 4.93 -1.47 13.54
CA ASP A 229 5.34 -2.43 12.51
C ASP A 229 5.95 -1.73 11.30
N TRP A 230 5.36 -0.61 10.88
CA TRP A 230 5.87 0.20 9.80
C TRP A 230 7.29 0.70 10.10
N ILE A 231 7.52 1.30 11.28
CA ILE A 231 8.85 1.76 11.71
C ILE A 231 9.85 0.59 11.73
N ARG A 232 9.46 -0.56 12.28
CA ARG A 232 10.29 -1.77 12.31
C ARG A 232 10.64 -2.26 10.91
N ASN A 233 9.68 -2.26 9.99
CA ASN A 233 9.85 -2.74 8.62
C ASN A 233 10.67 -1.77 7.77
N ALA A 234 10.50 -0.47 7.97
CA ALA A 234 11.22 0.57 7.26
C ALA A 234 12.74 0.52 7.58
N ARG A 235 13.10 0.25 8.86
CA ARG A 235 14.48 -0.01 9.29
C ARG A 235 15.11 -1.26 8.65
N LYS A 236 14.31 -2.23 8.22
CA LYS A 236 14.78 -3.49 7.60
C LYS A 236 14.95 -3.41 6.09
N GLN A 237 14.54 -2.34 5.43
CA GLN A 237 14.64 -2.27 3.96
C GLN A 237 16.11 -2.22 3.50
N PRO A 238 16.51 -2.95 2.44
CA PRO A 238 17.85 -2.86 1.88
C PRO A 238 18.09 -1.50 1.21
N SER A 239 19.36 -1.09 1.10
CA SER A 239 19.72 0.25 0.59
C SER A 239 19.35 0.40 -0.89
N PRO A 240 18.93 1.61 -1.34
CA PRO A 240 18.80 1.87 -2.78
C PRO A 240 20.20 1.72 -3.38
N GLY A 241 20.41 0.63 -4.10
CA GLY A 241 21.75 0.21 -4.56
C GLY A 241 21.92 -1.30 -4.59
N PHE A 242 21.14 -2.06 -3.81
CA PHE A 242 21.04 -3.51 -3.96
C PHE A 242 19.99 -3.86 -5.00
N SER A 243 20.44 -4.44 -6.11
CA SER A 243 19.57 -4.95 -7.17
C SER A 243 18.75 -6.13 -6.65
N LEU A 244 17.50 -6.25 -7.10
CA LEU A 244 16.68 -7.47 -6.90
C LEU A 244 17.44 -8.72 -7.37
N ARG A 245 18.34 -8.57 -8.34
CA ARG A 245 19.27 -9.61 -8.81
C ARG A 245 20.28 -10.04 -7.74
N GLU A 246 20.89 -9.11 -7.02
CA GLU A 246 21.85 -9.41 -5.94
C GLU A 246 21.15 -10.07 -4.73
N LEU A 247 19.87 -9.71 -4.49
CA LEU A 247 19.05 -10.35 -3.45
C LEU A 247 18.70 -11.81 -3.81
N MET A 248 18.52 -12.10 -5.10
CA MET A 248 18.29 -13.46 -5.60
C MET A 248 19.60 -14.27 -5.65
N GLU A 249 20.73 -13.63 -5.92
CA GLU A 249 22.07 -14.24 -5.90
C GLU A 249 22.53 -14.58 -4.46
N GLN A 250 22.26 -13.72 -3.46
CA GLN A 250 22.56 -14.00 -2.05
C GLN A 250 21.73 -15.14 -1.44
N ASN A 251 20.51 -15.37 -1.95
CA ASN A 251 19.70 -16.53 -1.57
C ASN A 251 20.03 -17.78 -2.40
N GLY A 252 20.92 -17.67 -3.41
CA GLY A 252 21.38 -18.76 -4.27
C GLY A 252 22.64 -19.49 -3.78
N GLU A 253 23.32 -18.98 -2.75
CA GLU A 253 24.51 -19.61 -2.15
C GLU A 253 24.21 -20.31 -0.81
N ALA A 254 23.06 -20.99 -0.71
CA ALA A 254 22.92 -22.08 0.26
C ALA A 254 23.80 -23.26 -0.22
N HIS A 255 25.03 -23.26 0.27
CA HIS A 255 26.11 -24.21 0.01
C HIS A 255 25.62 -25.68 0.02
N LEU A 256 25.90 -26.38 -1.08
CA LEU A 256 25.84 -27.83 -1.19
C LEU A 256 26.97 -28.48 -0.35
N GLY A 257 26.66 -28.81 0.91
CA GLY A 257 27.26 -29.87 1.77
C GLY A 257 28.76 -29.77 2.15
N PRO A 258 29.31 -30.74 2.92
CA PRO A 258 28.68 -31.84 3.68
C PRO A 258 29.17 -31.96 5.16
N PHE A 259 28.49 -32.80 5.96
CA PHE A 259 28.85 -33.31 7.31
C PHE A 259 28.45 -32.52 8.58
N GLY A 260 27.82 -33.26 9.50
CA GLY A 260 27.50 -32.89 10.88
C GLY A 260 25.99 -33.00 11.16
N GLY A 261 25.40 -34.19 11.25
CA GLY A 261 25.62 -35.11 12.37
C GLY A 261 24.34 -35.15 13.22
N PHE A 262 23.49 -36.15 12.96
CA PHE A 262 22.32 -36.48 13.77
C PHE A 262 22.68 -36.67 15.26
N PRO A 263 21.93 -36.12 16.23
CA PRO A 263 21.90 -36.70 17.56
C PRO A 263 20.90 -37.87 17.57
N LEU A 264 21.46 -39.07 17.58
CA LEU A 264 20.78 -40.31 17.96
C LEU A 264 20.24 -40.18 19.39
N ILE A 265 18.92 -40.23 19.53
CA ILE A 265 18.22 -40.38 20.80
C ILE A 265 18.49 -41.80 21.31
N MET A 266 19.41 -41.96 22.27
CA MET A 266 19.50 -43.19 23.05
C MET A 266 18.70 -43.05 24.35
N ARG A 267 17.57 -43.76 24.37
CA ARG A 267 16.86 -44.18 25.57
C ARG A 267 17.81 -44.97 26.49
N GLN A 268 17.91 -44.59 27.76
CA GLN A 268 18.28 -45.53 28.81
C GLN A 268 17.10 -45.70 29.77
N GLY A 269 16.59 -46.94 29.84
CA GLY A 269 15.72 -47.42 30.90
C GLY A 269 16.52 -47.83 32.15
N PRO A 270 15.83 -48.21 33.24
CA PRO A 270 16.35 -48.07 34.60
C PRO A 270 17.17 -49.28 35.07
N ARG A 271 18.07 -49.06 36.02
CA ARG A 271 18.59 -50.13 36.90
C ARG A 271 18.49 -49.75 38.37
N ARG A 272 17.77 -50.61 39.08
CA ARG A 272 17.82 -50.83 40.52
C ARG A 272 19.25 -51.17 40.94
N GLU A 273 19.65 -50.74 42.13
CA GLU A 273 19.98 -51.59 43.29
C GLU A 273 19.55 -50.87 44.57
#